data_AF-A0A800N9A3-F1
#
_entry.id   AF-A0A800N9A3-F1
#
_cell.length_a   1.000
_cell.length_b   1.000
_cell.length_c   1.000
_cell.angle_alpha   90.00
_cell.angle_beta   90.00
_cell.angle_gamma   90.00
#
_symmetry.space_group_name_H-M   'P 1'
#
loop_
_entity.id
_entity.type
_entity.pdbx_description
1 polymer ?
#
loop_
_entity_poly.entity_id
_entity_poly.type
_entity_poly.pdbx_seq_one_letter_code
_entity_poly.pdbx_strand_id
1 'polypeptide(L)'
;MLNLLNDPDFVQKCETASPLEMVEHITGGNIRGLEKIALGTLASRKQLPPNVVNVLIVYFFSTFANKVYDRNDLARLYDYWASNQVYSFGKAQEMTAEDMEKVLAGLK
;
A
#
# COMPACT_ATOMS: atom_id res chain seq x y z
N MET A 1 8.14 -4.28 9.19
CA MET A 1 7.19 -3.18 8.97
C MET A 1 5.74 -3.66 9.05
N LEU A 2 5.38 -4.78 8.42
CA LEU A 2 4.03 -5.37 8.52
C LEU A 2 3.55 -5.65 9.96
N ASN A 3 4.45 -6.03 10.87
CA ASN A 3 4.12 -6.22 12.29
C ASN A 3 3.55 -4.96 12.97
N LEU A 4 3.79 -3.76 12.40
CA LEU A 4 3.21 -2.51 12.90
C LEU A 4 1.70 -2.43 12.63
N LEU A 5 1.15 -3.22 11.71
CA LEU A 5 -0.30 -3.27 11.49
C LEU A 5 -1.06 -3.89 12.67
N ASN A 6 -0.36 -4.46 13.67
CA ASN A 6 -0.94 -4.93 14.93
C ASN A 6 -0.76 -3.93 16.07
N ASP A 7 -0.02 -2.83 15.84
CA ASP A 7 0.21 -1.78 16.83
C ASP A 7 -0.94 -0.75 16.78
N PRO A 8 -1.66 -0.50 17.89
CA PRO A 8 -2.83 0.37 17.89
C PRO A 8 -2.55 1.80 17.40
N ASP A 9 -1.39 2.37 17.75
CA ASP A 9 -1.03 3.74 17.37
C ASP A 9 -0.76 3.81 15.85
N PHE A 10 -0.12 2.77 15.30
CA PHE A 10 0.12 2.67 13.87
C PHE A 10 -1.17 2.39 13.08
N VAL A 11 -2.09 1.60 13.63
CA VAL A 11 -3.42 1.38 13.05
C VAL A 11 -4.19 2.71 12.96
N GLN A 12 -4.23 3.48 14.06
CA GLN A 12 -4.87 4.79 14.07
C GLN A 12 -4.25 5.74 13.03
N LYS A 13 -2.93 5.65 12.84
CA LYS A 13 -2.25 6.40 11.79
C LYS A 13 -2.67 5.95 10.39
N CYS A 14 -2.82 4.66 10.14
CA CYS A 14 -3.35 4.15 8.88
C CYS A 14 -4.79 4.62 8.63
N GLU A 15 -5.59 4.86 9.66
CA GLU A 15 -6.97 5.36 9.50
C GLU A 15 -7.06 6.85 9.21
N THR A 16 -6.09 7.64 9.67
CA THR A 16 -6.17 9.11 9.69
C THR A 16 -5.24 9.80 8.69
N ALA A 17 -4.09 9.19 8.37
CA ALA A 17 -3.12 9.78 7.47
C ALA A 17 -3.60 9.79 6.01
N SER A 18 -3.14 10.77 5.24
CA SER A 18 -3.20 10.70 3.80
C SER A 18 -2.18 9.67 3.26
N PRO A 19 -2.41 9.12 2.05
CA PRO A 19 -1.44 8.25 1.37
C PRO A 19 -0.03 8.82 1.28
N LEU A 20 0.10 10.14 1.07
CA LEU A 20 1.40 10.82 1.01
C LEU A 20 2.08 10.83 2.38
N GLU A 21 1.39 11.24 3.43
CA GLU A 21 1.92 11.25 4.80
C GLU A 21 2.33 9.84 5.26
N MET A 22 1.60 8.81 4.81
CA MET A 22 1.97 7.43 5.09
C MET A 22 3.29 7.02 4.43
N VAL A 23 3.50 7.38 3.16
CA VAL A 23 4.77 7.14 2.47
C VAL A 23 5.90 7.95 3.09
N GLU A 24 5.68 9.21 3.44
CA GLU A 24 6.67 10.04 4.14
C GLU A 24 7.10 9.38 5.44
N HIS A 25 6.13 8.87 6.21
CA HIS A 25 6.40 8.18 7.46
C HIS A 25 7.23 6.89 7.26
N ILE A 26 6.86 6.07 6.27
CA ILE A 26 7.55 4.80 5.98
C ILE A 26 8.97 5.02 5.45
N THR A 27 9.17 6.06 4.63
CA THR A 27 10.46 6.35 3.98
C THR A 27 11.37 7.24 4.83
N GLY A 28 10.95 7.62 6.04
CA GLY A 28 11.69 8.58 6.88
C GLY A 28 11.84 9.94 6.22
N GLY A 29 10.85 10.36 5.42
CA GLY A 29 10.84 11.61 4.66
C GLY A 29 11.61 11.58 3.33
N ASN A 30 12.26 10.46 2.99
CA ASN A 30 13.05 10.35 1.75
C ASN A 30 12.20 9.81 0.58
N ILE A 31 11.23 10.61 0.13
CA ILE A 31 10.41 10.27 -1.04
C ILE A 31 11.17 10.56 -2.32
N ARG A 32 11.49 9.52 -3.10
CA ARG A 32 12.13 9.66 -4.41
C ARG A 32 11.08 9.83 -5.51
N GLY A 33 11.56 10.07 -6.74
CA GLY A 33 10.68 10.37 -7.87
C GLY A 33 9.71 9.22 -8.21
N LEU A 34 10.14 7.97 -8.01
CA LEU A 34 9.34 6.79 -8.34
C LEU A 34 8.14 6.63 -7.40
N GLU A 35 8.33 6.91 -6.11
CA GLU A 35 7.27 6.90 -5.09
C GLU A 35 6.23 7.97 -5.39
N LYS A 36 6.65 9.18 -5.79
CA LYS A 36 5.73 10.25 -6.21
C LYS A 36 4.90 9.84 -7.43
N ILE A 37 5.52 9.20 -8.41
CA ILE A 37 4.83 8.71 -9.61
C ILE A 37 3.81 7.63 -9.23
N ALA A 38 4.22 6.63 -8.44
CA ALA A 38 3.36 5.55 -8.00
C ALA A 38 2.14 6.08 -7.20
N LEU A 39 2.36 6.99 -6.26
CA LEU A 39 1.29 7.67 -5.52
C LEU A 39 0.37 8.50 -6.43
N GLY A 40 0.94 9.21 -7.41
CA GLY A 40 0.16 9.98 -8.39
C GLY A 40 -0.83 9.09 -9.16
N THR A 41 -0.43 7.87 -9.52
CA THR A 41 -1.33 6.91 -10.20
C THR A 41 -2.43 6.35 -9.27
N LEU A 42 -2.23 6.38 -7.96
CA LEU A 42 -3.25 6.00 -6.98
C LEU A 42 -4.25 7.14 -6.74
N ALA A 43 -3.80 8.40 -6.76
CA ALA A 43 -4.66 9.55 -6.47
C ALA A 43 -5.85 9.69 -7.43
N SER A 44 -5.71 9.21 -8.67
CA SER A 44 -6.81 9.16 -9.64
C SER A 44 -7.82 8.03 -9.38
N ARG A 45 -7.47 7.03 -8.56
CA ARG A 45 -8.32 5.88 -8.24
C ARG A 45 -9.10 6.14 -6.94
N LYS A 46 -10.40 5.84 -6.94
CA LYS A 46 -11.32 6.13 -5.82
C LYS A 46 -12.17 4.91 -5.38
N GLN A 47 -11.72 3.71 -5.70
CA GLN A 47 -12.45 2.46 -5.41
C GLN A 47 -12.23 1.97 -3.97
N LEU A 48 -11.00 2.12 -3.46
CA LEU A 48 -10.62 1.70 -2.11
C LEU A 48 -10.72 2.87 -1.11
N PRO A 49 -11.22 2.62 0.11
CA PRO A 49 -11.19 3.59 1.20
C PRO A 49 -9.75 4.02 1.57
N PRO A 50 -9.53 5.27 2.04
CA PRO A 50 -8.19 5.77 2.35
C PRO A 50 -7.38 4.89 3.33
N ASN A 51 -8.04 4.35 4.35
CA ASN A 51 -7.39 3.48 5.34
C ASN A 51 -6.90 2.15 4.71
N VAL A 52 -7.67 1.57 3.79
CA VAL A 52 -7.23 0.40 3.00
C VAL A 52 -6.03 0.77 2.12
N VAL A 53 -6.08 1.93 1.46
CA VAL A 53 -4.96 2.41 0.63
C VAL A 53 -3.69 2.58 1.46
N ASN A 54 -3.81 3.07 2.69
CA ASN A 54 -2.68 3.19 3.60
C ASN A 54 -2.09 1.82 3.99
N VAL A 55 -2.92 0.80 4.24
CA VAL A 55 -2.43 -0.57 4.45
C VAL A 55 -1.73 -1.11 3.21
N LEU A 56 -2.29 -0.88 2.01
CA LEU A 56 -1.67 -1.27 0.75
C LEU A 56 -0.28 -0.62 0.56
N ILE A 57 -0.16 0.66 0.92
CA ILE A 57 1.10 1.40 0.87
C ILE A 57 2.13 0.80 1.84
N VAL A 58 1.72 0.51 3.08
CA VAL A 58 2.58 -0.16 4.07
C VAL A 58 3.03 -1.51 3.52
N TYR A 59 2.10 -2.31 2.99
CA TYR A 59 2.40 -3.61 2.40
C TYR A 59 3.42 -3.47 1.27
N PHE A 60 3.14 -2.64 0.27
CA PHE A 60 3.98 -2.40 -0.90
C PHE A 60 5.41 -1.97 -0.53
N PHE A 61 5.54 -0.89 0.23
CA PHE A 61 6.86 -0.35 0.56
C PHE A 61 7.59 -1.20 1.60
N SER A 62 6.89 -2.03 2.39
CA SER A 62 7.56 -3.00 3.26
C SER A 62 8.24 -4.13 2.47
N THR A 63 7.66 -4.54 1.34
CA THR A 63 8.21 -5.58 0.46
C THR A 63 9.32 -5.04 -0.43
N PHE A 64 9.15 -3.83 -0.96
CA PHE A 64 10.07 -3.21 -1.90
C PHE A 64 11.03 -2.18 -1.29
N ALA A 65 11.08 -2.04 0.04
CA ALA A 65 12.09 -1.21 0.69
C ALA A 65 13.49 -1.63 0.21
N ASN A 66 14.17 -0.72 -0.48
CA ASN A 66 15.50 -0.93 -1.08
C ASN A 66 15.56 -1.93 -2.26
N LYS A 67 14.42 -2.27 -2.88
CA LYS A 67 14.35 -3.06 -4.11
C LYS A 67 13.87 -2.20 -5.29
N VAL A 68 14.26 -2.59 -6.50
CA VAL A 68 13.69 -2.06 -7.73
C VAL A 68 12.30 -2.68 -7.94
N TYR A 69 11.31 -1.87 -8.27
CA TYR A 69 9.93 -2.30 -8.56
C TYR A 69 9.42 -1.58 -9.81
N ASP A 70 8.41 -2.14 -10.49
CA ASP A 70 7.78 -1.46 -11.64
C ASP A 70 6.86 -0.36 -11.13
N ARG A 71 6.92 0.83 -11.75
CA ARG A 71 6.10 1.98 -11.35
C ARG A 71 4.59 1.69 -11.32
N ASN A 72 4.14 0.67 -12.05
CA ASN A 72 2.76 0.26 -12.15
C ASN A 72 2.37 -0.86 -11.17
N ASP A 73 3.30 -1.46 -10.42
CA ASP A 73 2.99 -2.60 -9.53
C ASP A 73 2.05 -2.20 -8.39
N LEU A 74 2.26 -1.04 -7.78
CA LEU A 74 1.36 -0.49 -6.76
C LEU A 74 -0.05 -0.27 -7.31
N ALA A 75 -0.12 0.21 -8.54
CA ALA A 75 -1.35 0.43 -9.29
C ALA A 75 -2.09 -0.90 -9.59
N ARG A 76 -1.36 -1.94 -10.01
CA ARG A 76 -1.90 -3.28 -10.27
C ARG A 76 -2.40 -3.95 -9.00
N LEU A 77 -1.67 -3.83 -7.89
CA LEU A 77 -2.10 -4.35 -6.59
C LEU A 77 -3.36 -3.64 -6.08
N TYR A 78 -3.47 -2.33 -6.29
CA TYR A 78 -4.70 -1.61 -5.97
C TYR A 78 -5.89 -2.18 -6.73
N ASP A 79 -5.76 -2.35 -8.05
CA ASP A 79 -6.85 -2.85 -8.89
C ASP A 79 -7.22 -4.30 -8.52
N TYR A 80 -6.22 -5.10 -8.13
CA TYR A 80 -6.43 -6.45 -7.58
C TYR A 80 -7.20 -6.41 -6.26
N TRP A 81 -6.84 -5.55 -5.30
CA TRP A 81 -7.55 -5.40 -4.02
C TRP A 81 -8.98 -4.90 -4.21
N ALA A 82 -9.19 -3.95 -5.11
CA ALA A 82 -10.53 -3.47 -5.46
C ALA A 82 -11.39 -4.59 -6.06
N SER A 83 -10.82 -5.40 -6.96
CA SER A 83 -11.50 -6.54 -7.57
C SER A 83 -11.86 -7.64 -6.57
N ASN A 84 -11.04 -7.80 -5.53
CA ASN A 84 -11.27 -8.75 -4.43
C ASN A 84 -12.07 -8.15 -3.27
N GLN A 85 -12.70 -6.99 -3.46
CA GLN A 85 -13.57 -6.33 -2.47
C GLN A 85 -12.89 -6.07 -1.12
N VAL A 86 -11.60 -5.72 -1.13
CA VAL A 86 -10.82 -5.41 0.06
C VAL A 86 -11.19 -3.98 0.52
N TYR A 87 -12.36 -3.81 1.12
CA TYR A 87 -12.88 -2.49 1.52
C TYR A 87 -12.82 -2.22 3.03
N SER A 88 -12.34 -3.17 3.83
CA SER A 88 -12.19 -3.01 5.27
C SER A 88 -10.73 -3.14 5.68
N PHE A 89 -10.36 -2.48 6.78
CA PHE A 89 -9.02 -2.56 7.35
C PHE A 89 -8.64 -4.02 7.67
N GLY A 90 -9.52 -4.77 8.33
CA GLY A 90 -9.29 -6.17 8.66
C GLY A 90 -9.03 -7.03 7.42
N LYS A 91 -9.79 -6.82 6.33
CA LYS A 91 -9.54 -7.55 5.08
C LYS A 91 -8.21 -7.13 4.46
N ALA A 92 -7.88 -5.85 4.48
CA ALA A 92 -6.60 -5.35 3.99
C ALA A 92 -5.42 -5.97 4.76
N GLN A 93 -5.54 -6.11 6.09
CA GLN A 93 -4.53 -6.80 6.91
C GLN A 93 -4.38 -8.27 6.51
N GLU A 94 -5.49 -9.00 6.31
CA GLU A 94 -5.43 -10.40 5.84
C GLU A 94 -4.66 -10.51 4.51
N MET A 95 -4.92 -9.61 3.57
CA MET A 95 -4.25 -9.59 2.26
C MET A 95 -2.73 -9.38 2.38
N THR A 96 -2.25 -8.77 3.46
CA THR A 96 -0.80 -8.58 3.66
C THR A 96 -0.04 -9.89 3.95
N ALA A 97 -0.76 -10.98 4.24
CA ALA A 97 -0.16 -12.32 4.38
C ALA A 97 0.15 -12.98 3.03
N GLU A 98 -0.38 -12.46 1.92
CA GLU A 98 -0.06 -12.97 0.58
C GLU A 98 1.37 -12.64 0.17
N ASP A 99 1.96 -13.50 -0.65
CA ASP A 99 3.26 -13.25 -1.27
C ASP A 99 3.07 -12.28 -2.45
N MET A 100 3.48 -11.03 -2.23
CA MET A 100 3.26 -9.95 -3.19
C MET A 100 3.87 -10.20 -4.56
N GLU A 101 5.09 -10.77 -4.60
CA GLU A 101 5.79 -11.04 -5.85
C GLU A 101 5.02 -12.10 -6.66
N LYS A 102 4.45 -13.12 -5.98
CA LYS A 102 3.56 -14.11 -6.62
C LYS A 102 2.25 -13.52 -7.09
N VAL A 103 1.62 -12.65 -6.28
CA VAL A 103 0.40 -11.94 -6.68
C VAL A 103 0.67 -11.16 -7.96
N LEU A 104 1.69 -10.29 -7.96
CA LEU A 104 2.07 -9.47 -9.11
C LEU A 104 2.41 -10.29 -10.36
N ALA A 105 3.05 -11.44 -10.21
CA ALA A 105 3.33 -12.35 -11.32
C ALA A 105 2.07 -13.00 -11.90
N GLY A 106 1.01 -13.16 -11.09
CA GLY A 106 -0.29 -13.69 -11.50
C GLY A 106 -1.24 -12.67 -12.13
N LEU A 107 -1.01 -11.37 -11.90
CA LEU A 107 -1.78 -10.30 -12.53
C LEU A 107 -1.33 -10.17 -14.00
N LYS A 108 -2.24 -10.37 -14.95
CA LYS A 108 -1.96 -10.22 -16.38
C LYS A 108 -2.01 -8.75 -16.81
#